data_AF-A0A2P4QXZ5-F1
#
_entry.id   AF-A0A2P4QXZ5-F1
#
_cell.length_a   1.000
_cell.length_b   1.000
_cell.length_c   1.000
_cell.angle_alpha   90.00
_cell.angle_beta   90.00
_cell.angle_gamma   90.00
#
_symmetry.space_group_name_H-M   'P 1'
#
loop_
_entity.id
_entity.type
_entity.pdbx_description
1 polymer ?
#
loop_
_entity_poly.entity_id
_entity_poly.type
_entity_poly.pdbx_seq_one_letter_code
_entity_poly.pdbx_strand_id
1 'polypeptide(L)'
;MTKSISVSFNNFNWELFDKRTLNEVYMTREYNNEKIRVLFNIIPLEYYEKAEEEDEDEEEDEEDEDEDEDEIEERKVGKSTIPPATIIPEEDKDEEDLIDSSDEEFEEQSPEKTLRCAITIEKKDKGVLAFEALAREGRFLIENVSFYEALQTNHTKSAIPFPNLSANFRHLFTKYLEYRGINEELSQYILRYSTHKENQEYIIWLENVKKFIDS
;
A
#
# COMPACT_ATOMS: atom_id res chain seq x y z
N MET A 1 -0.20 -8.24 -23.96
CA MET A 1 -0.58 -7.07 -24.77
C MET A 1 -0.69 -5.87 -23.84
N THR A 2 -0.02 -4.77 -24.16
CA THR A 2 -0.21 -3.49 -23.45
C THR A 2 -1.52 -2.87 -23.95
N LYS A 3 -2.45 -2.57 -23.05
CA LYS A 3 -3.66 -1.83 -23.36
C LYS A 3 -3.39 -0.35 -23.14
N SER A 4 -3.76 0.47 -24.12
CA SER A 4 -3.87 1.92 -23.96
C SER A 4 -5.35 2.26 -23.82
N ILE A 5 -5.70 3.01 -22.78
CA ILE A 5 -7.07 3.40 -22.45
C ILE A 5 -7.08 4.91 -22.26
N SER A 6 -7.96 5.61 -22.99
CA SER A 6 -8.20 7.04 -22.75
C SER A 6 -9.09 7.20 -21.52
N VAL A 7 -8.64 8.05 -20.59
CA VAL A 7 -9.31 8.33 -19.32
C VAL A 7 -9.44 9.85 -19.19
N SER A 8 -10.64 10.35 -18.91
CA SER A 8 -10.89 11.79 -18.82
C SER A 8 -11.60 12.13 -17.53
N PHE A 9 -11.09 13.15 -16.83
CA PHE A 9 -11.68 13.68 -15.59
C PHE A 9 -11.16 15.11 -15.33
N ASN A 10 -11.95 15.98 -14.69
CA ASN A 10 -11.73 17.43 -14.55
C ASN A 10 -11.17 18.17 -15.79
N ASN A 11 -11.74 17.92 -16.98
CA ASN A 11 -11.26 18.50 -18.24
C ASN A 11 -9.81 18.14 -18.62
N PHE A 12 -9.22 17.15 -17.94
CA PHE A 12 -7.93 16.57 -18.27
C PHE A 12 -8.13 15.24 -18.97
N ASN A 13 -7.43 15.07 -20.09
CA ASN A 13 -7.40 13.83 -20.84
C ASN A 13 -6.06 13.15 -20.58
N TRP A 14 -6.13 11.93 -20.06
CA TRP A 14 -5.00 11.06 -19.77
C TRP A 14 -5.06 9.83 -20.67
N GLU A 15 -3.90 9.37 -21.09
CA GLU A 15 -3.74 8.04 -21.67
C GLU A 15 -3.10 7.12 -20.64
N LEU A 16 -3.81 6.08 -20.26
CA LEU A 16 -3.35 5.04 -19.35
C LEU A 16 -2.76 3.88 -20.13
N PHE A 17 -1.58 3.43 -19.72
CA PHE A 17 -0.86 2.31 -20.29
C PHE A 17 -0.67 1.24 -19.23
N ASP A 18 -1.31 0.10 -19.48
CA ASP A 18 -1.31 -1.05 -18.58
C ASP A 18 -0.88 -2.30 -19.36
N LYS A 19 0.10 -3.01 -18.81
CA LYS A 19 0.53 -4.31 -19.31
C LYS A 19 0.14 -5.37 -18.29
N ARG A 20 -0.58 -6.39 -18.79
CA ARG A 20 -0.91 -7.61 -18.01
C ARG A 20 0.32 -8.17 -17.31
N THR A 21 0.12 -8.71 -16.12
CA THR A 21 1.14 -9.32 -15.23
C THR A 21 2.23 -8.37 -14.73
N LEU A 22 2.21 -7.09 -15.11
CA LEU A 22 3.07 -6.09 -14.49
C LEU A 22 2.26 -5.29 -13.48
N ASN A 23 2.89 -4.95 -12.35
CA ASN A 23 2.28 -4.11 -11.32
C ASN A 23 2.44 -2.62 -11.63
N GLU A 24 3.39 -2.30 -12.51
CA GLU A 24 3.66 -0.93 -12.94
C GLU A 24 2.67 -0.49 -14.03
N VAL A 25 2.06 0.67 -13.81
CA VAL A 25 1.13 1.34 -14.71
C VAL A 25 1.62 2.76 -14.91
N TYR A 26 1.50 3.30 -16.12
CA TYR A 26 1.78 4.71 -16.35
C TYR A 26 0.65 5.42 -17.07
N MET A 27 0.43 6.67 -16.67
CA MET A 27 -0.49 7.59 -17.31
C MET A 27 0.32 8.73 -17.93
N THR A 28 -0.04 9.17 -19.14
CA THR A 28 0.62 10.31 -19.79
C THR A 28 -0.40 11.28 -20.39
N ARG A 29 0.04 12.52 -20.54
CA ARG A 29 -0.67 13.56 -21.26
C ARG A 29 0.30 14.63 -21.73
N GLU A 30 -0.16 15.44 -22.69
CA GLU A 30 0.54 16.65 -23.10
C GLU A 30 -0.22 17.90 -22.63
N TYR A 31 0.52 18.92 -22.20
CA TYR A 31 -0.02 20.21 -21.78
C TYR A 31 0.97 21.33 -22.09
N ASN A 32 0.59 22.33 -22.89
CA ASN A 32 1.44 23.49 -23.20
C ASN A 32 2.88 23.12 -23.62
N ASN A 33 3.03 22.12 -24.48
CA ASN A 33 4.33 21.62 -24.96
C ASN A 33 5.20 20.98 -23.84
N GLU A 34 4.55 20.53 -22.78
CA GLU A 34 5.11 19.72 -21.71
C GLU A 34 4.54 18.30 -21.83
N LYS A 35 5.41 17.30 -21.69
CA LYS A 35 5.02 15.91 -21.58
C LYS A 35 4.95 15.55 -20.10
N ILE A 36 3.76 15.18 -19.64
CA ILE A 36 3.49 14.81 -18.26
C ILE A 36 3.32 13.30 -18.21
N ARG A 37 3.98 12.65 -17.25
CA ARG A 37 3.84 11.22 -17.01
C ARG A 37 3.79 10.94 -15.52
N VAL A 38 2.85 10.09 -15.12
CA VAL A 38 2.72 9.55 -13.76
C VAL A 38 2.87 8.05 -13.86
N LEU A 39 3.90 7.53 -13.22
CA LEU A 39 4.17 6.09 -13.07
C LEU A 39 3.76 5.69 -11.67
N PHE A 40 3.05 4.58 -11.51
CA PHE A 40 2.72 4.05 -10.19
C PHE A 40 2.76 2.53 -10.18
N ASN A 41 3.10 1.97 -9.01
CA ASN A 41 2.96 0.55 -8.73
C ASN A 41 1.59 0.33 -8.05
N ILE A 42 0.87 -0.73 -8.42
CA ILE A 42 -0.43 -1.06 -7.81
C ILE A 42 -0.31 -1.72 -6.42
N ILE A 43 0.89 -2.17 -6.04
CA ILE A 43 1.16 -2.74 -4.72
C ILE A 43 1.19 -1.60 -3.68
N PRO A 44 0.35 -1.67 -2.62
CA PRO A 44 0.41 -0.76 -1.48
C PRO A 44 1.80 -0.73 -0.83
N LEU A 45 2.19 0.41 -0.30
CA LEU A 45 3.40 0.53 0.51
C LEU A 45 3.32 -0.36 1.76
N GLU A 46 2.12 -0.45 2.33
CA GLU A 46 1.81 -1.22 3.54
C GLU A 46 2.13 -2.71 3.38
N TYR A 47 2.17 -3.24 2.15
CA TYR A 47 2.55 -4.64 1.91
C TYR A 47 4.06 -4.88 2.10
N TYR A 48 4.88 -3.87 1.87
CA TYR A 48 6.33 -3.96 2.10
C TYR A 48 6.65 -3.78 3.58
N GLU A 49 5.99 -2.83 4.25
CA GLU A 49 6.15 -2.60 5.69
C GLU A 49 5.79 -3.84 6.49
N LYS A 50 4.66 -4.48 6.17
CA LYS A 50 4.26 -5.73 6.80
C LYS A 50 5.24 -6.89 6.55
N ALA A 51 5.81 -6.99 5.34
CA ALA A 51 6.76 -8.04 5.04
C ALA A 51 8.08 -7.84 5.80
N GLU A 52 8.54 -6.61 5.96
CA GLU A 52 9.71 -6.28 6.77
C GLU A 52 9.48 -6.56 8.26
N GLU A 53 8.29 -6.26 8.80
CA GLU A 53 7.90 -6.61 10.19
C GLU A 53 7.89 -8.14 10.42
N GLU A 54 7.32 -8.91 9.49
CA GLU A 54 7.30 -10.38 9.58
C GLU A 54 8.72 -10.99 9.50
N ASP A 55 9.61 -10.44 8.66
CA ASP A 55 11.01 -10.88 8.57
C ASP A 55 11.81 -10.53 9.85
N GLU A 56 11.55 -9.38 10.49
CA GLU A 56 12.18 -8.99 11.76
C GLU A 56 11.74 -9.90 12.93
N ASP A 57 10.45 -10.25 13.02
CA ASP A 57 9.93 -11.18 14.02
C ASP A 57 10.50 -12.61 13.86
N GLU A 58 10.74 -13.08 12.62
CA GLU A 58 11.37 -14.39 12.36
C GLU A 58 12.86 -14.43 12.73
N GLU A 59 13.61 -13.31 12.64
CA GLU A 59 15.01 -13.26 13.08
C GLU A 59 15.17 -13.12 14.62
N GLU A 60 14.17 -12.59 15.34
CA GLU A 60 14.20 -12.54 16.82
C GLU A 60 13.98 -13.92 17.47
N ASP A 61 13.29 -14.85 16.80
CA ASP A 61 13.05 -16.22 17.30
C ASP A 61 14.25 -17.18 17.10
N GLU A 62 15.31 -16.80 16.38
CA GLU A 62 16.52 -17.62 16.15
C GLU A 62 17.67 -17.38 17.17
N GLU A 63 17.54 -16.47 18.16
CA GLU A 63 18.60 -16.15 19.13
C GLU A 63 18.50 -16.82 20.53
N ASP A 64 17.66 -17.84 20.73
CA ASP A 64 17.54 -18.55 22.03
C ASP A 64 17.58 -20.09 21.92
N GLU A 65 18.59 -20.64 21.24
CA GLU A 65 19.02 -22.03 21.48
C GLU A 65 20.53 -22.07 21.74
N ASP A 66 20.95 -21.83 22.99
CA ASP A 66 22.04 -22.62 23.61
C ASP A 66 22.19 -22.36 25.14
N GLU A 67 22.16 -23.50 25.86
CA GLU A 67 22.80 -23.80 27.15
C GLU A 67 22.24 -23.22 28.46
N ASP A 68 21.53 -24.09 29.23
CA ASP A 68 22.03 -24.53 30.55
C ASP A 68 21.30 -25.80 31.05
N GLU A 69 22.03 -26.93 31.00
CA GLU A 69 21.73 -28.19 31.68
C GLU A 69 22.09 -28.08 33.19
N ASP A 70 21.29 -28.77 34.01
CA ASP A 70 21.52 -29.23 35.39
C ASP A 70 21.47 -28.22 36.57
N GLU A 71 20.45 -28.34 37.43
CA GLU A 71 20.64 -28.94 38.77
C GLU A 71 19.30 -29.31 39.45
N ILE A 72 19.18 -30.58 39.86
CA ILE A 72 18.08 -31.13 40.66
C ILE A 72 18.42 -30.94 42.14
N GLU A 73 17.52 -30.39 42.96
CA GLU A 73 17.42 -30.78 44.38
C GLU A 73 15.96 -30.92 44.88
N GLU A 74 15.70 -32.13 45.36
CA GLU A 74 14.45 -32.61 45.96
C GLU A 74 14.13 -31.95 47.31
N ARG A 75 12.83 -31.75 47.64
CA ARG A 75 12.32 -31.88 49.03
C ARG A 75 10.81 -32.16 49.13
N LYS A 76 10.52 -33.46 49.31
CA LYS A 76 9.57 -34.12 50.25
C LYS A 76 8.09 -33.69 50.37
N VAL A 77 7.24 -34.61 49.89
CA VAL A 77 6.15 -35.35 50.58
C VAL A 77 5.11 -34.56 51.38
N GLY A 78 3.87 -34.58 50.87
CA GLY A 78 2.66 -34.14 51.58
C GLY A 78 1.34 -34.71 51.00
N LYS A 79 1.16 -36.03 51.16
CA LYS A 79 -0.08 -36.84 51.15
C LYS A 79 -1.45 -36.11 51.01
N SER A 80 -2.15 -36.43 49.92
CA SER A 80 -3.57 -36.84 49.78
C SER A 80 -4.66 -36.12 50.60
N THR A 81 -5.64 -35.51 49.91
CA THR A 81 -7.07 -35.94 49.91
C THR A 81 -7.97 -34.97 49.12
N ILE A 82 -8.79 -35.52 48.22
CA ILE A 82 -9.95 -34.86 47.61
C ILE A 82 -11.11 -34.92 48.60
N PRO A 83 -11.95 -33.86 48.72
CA PRO A 83 -13.35 -34.04 49.07
C PRO A 83 -14.31 -33.51 47.97
N PRO A 84 -15.57 -33.96 47.99
CA PRO A 84 -16.40 -34.11 46.79
C PRO A 84 -17.46 -33.00 46.59
N ALA A 85 -18.01 -33.02 45.37
CA ALA A 85 -19.22 -32.38 44.86
C ALA A 85 -20.19 -31.76 45.88
N THR A 86 -20.48 -30.47 45.70
CA THR A 86 -21.74 -29.87 46.14
C THR A 86 -22.61 -29.66 44.91
N ILE A 87 -23.70 -30.42 44.86
CA ILE A 87 -24.82 -30.29 43.94
C ILE A 87 -25.55 -28.99 44.30
N ILE A 88 -25.74 -28.10 43.34
CA ILE A 88 -26.67 -26.96 43.45
C ILE A 88 -27.63 -27.05 42.25
N PRO A 89 -28.96 -26.90 42.45
CA PRO A 89 -29.97 -27.31 41.50
C PRO A 89 -30.11 -26.33 40.33
N GLU A 90 -30.51 -26.88 39.18
CA GLU A 90 -31.07 -26.15 38.06
C GLU A 90 -32.33 -25.38 38.52
N GLU A 91 -32.33 -24.06 38.36
CA GLU A 91 -33.55 -23.26 38.32
C GLU A 91 -33.51 -22.43 37.03
N ASP A 92 -34.48 -22.75 36.17
CA ASP A 92 -34.85 -22.06 34.94
C ASP A 92 -34.82 -20.54 35.09
N LYS A 93 -33.99 -19.88 34.28
CA LYS A 93 -34.10 -18.44 33.99
C LYS A 93 -33.76 -18.21 32.52
N ASP A 94 -34.84 -18.17 31.74
CA ASP A 94 -35.06 -17.23 30.63
C ASP A 94 -33.90 -17.06 29.64
N GLU A 95 -33.83 -17.97 28.66
CA GLU A 95 -32.98 -17.89 27.45
C GLU A 95 -33.48 -16.85 26.42
N GLU A 96 -34.24 -15.84 26.82
CA GLU A 96 -34.71 -14.76 25.93
C GLU A 96 -34.45 -13.43 26.61
N ASP A 97 -33.29 -12.85 26.32
CA ASP A 97 -33.00 -11.41 26.28
C ASP A 97 -31.56 -11.18 26.74
N LEU A 98 -30.61 -11.19 25.80
CA LEU A 98 -29.43 -10.31 25.72
C LEU A 98 -28.53 -10.79 24.55
N ILE A 99 -29.11 -10.97 23.36
CA ILE A 99 -28.34 -10.74 22.14
C ILE A 99 -28.39 -9.22 21.97
N ASP A 100 -27.42 -8.52 22.54
CA ASP A 100 -27.12 -7.16 22.12
C ASP A 100 -26.62 -7.26 20.68
N SER A 101 -27.56 -7.22 19.73
CA SER A 101 -27.25 -6.95 18.33
C SER A 101 -26.90 -5.47 18.22
N SER A 102 -25.78 -5.08 18.82
CA SER A 102 -24.95 -4.06 18.22
C SER A 102 -24.35 -4.71 16.97
N ASP A 103 -25.17 -4.74 15.90
CA ASP A 103 -24.68 -4.60 14.53
C ASP A 103 -24.01 -3.21 14.45
N GLU A 104 -22.93 -3.00 15.21
CA GLU A 104 -21.81 -2.29 14.65
C GLU A 104 -21.37 -3.21 13.52
N GLU A 105 -21.90 -2.96 12.31
CA GLU A 105 -21.18 -3.29 11.09
C GLU A 105 -19.75 -2.90 11.40
N PHE A 106 -18.91 -3.91 11.66
CA PHE A 106 -17.48 -3.76 11.62
C PHE A 106 -17.27 -3.40 10.15
N GLU A 107 -17.39 -2.10 9.83
CA GLU A 107 -16.80 -1.54 8.63
C GLU A 107 -15.34 -1.89 8.82
N GLU A 108 -14.95 -3.05 8.31
CA GLU A 108 -13.58 -3.46 8.15
C GLU A 108 -13.03 -2.37 7.23
N GLN A 109 -12.54 -1.29 7.85
CA GLN A 109 -11.96 -0.17 7.17
C GLN A 109 -10.77 -0.78 6.46
N SER A 110 -10.97 -1.09 5.18
CA SER A 110 -9.92 -1.60 4.33
C SER A 110 -8.73 -0.66 4.54
N PRO A 111 -7.55 -1.18 4.92
CA PRO A 111 -6.43 -0.35 5.29
C PRO A 111 -6.20 0.70 4.21
N GLU A 112 -5.97 1.94 4.64
CA GLU A 112 -5.73 3.03 3.71
C GLU A 112 -4.56 2.68 2.80
N LYS A 113 -4.84 2.56 1.50
CA LYS A 113 -3.82 2.18 0.52
C LYS A 113 -2.93 3.38 0.20
N THR A 114 -1.61 3.21 0.33
CA THR A 114 -0.61 4.18 -0.10
C THR A 114 0.14 3.66 -1.32
N LEU A 115 0.15 4.41 -2.43
CA LEU A 115 0.84 3.99 -3.66
C LEU A 115 2.02 4.89 -4.00
N ARG A 116 3.18 4.28 -4.20
CA ARG A 116 4.37 4.99 -4.73
C ARG A 116 4.12 5.45 -6.15
N CYS A 117 4.36 6.73 -6.39
CA CYS A 117 4.19 7.41 -7.67
C CYS A 117 5.47 8.16 -8.06
N ALA A 118 5.89 8.02 -9.32
CA ALA A 118 6.90 8.86 -9.93
C ALA A 118 6.26 9.77 -10.98
N ILE A 119 6.29 11.08 -10.74
CA ILE A 119 5.71 12.10 -11.60
C ILE A 119 6.85 12.79 -12.36
N THR A 120 6.72 12.90 -13.67
CA THR A 120 7.70 13.56 -14.53
C THR A 120 7.04 14.60 -15.43
N ILE A 121 7.64 15.78 -15.51
CA ILE A 121 7.22 16.88 -16.37
C ILE A 121 8.41 17.27 -17.23
N GLU A 122 8.37 16.86 -18.50
CA GLU A 122 9.42 17.11 -19.48
C GLU A 122 9.04 18.31 -20.35
N LYS A 123 9.99 19.24 -20.50
CA LYS A 123 9.91 20.34 -21.44
C LYS A 123 10.97 20.14 -22.50
N LYS A 124 10.54 20.18 -23.77
CA LYS A 124 11.46 20.11 -24.90
C LYS A 124 12.57 21.16 -24.74
N ASP A 125 13.81 20.70 -24.81
CA ASP A 125 15.05 21.49 -24.69
C ASP A 125 15.22 22.27 -23.37
N LYS A 126 14.43 21.99 -22.32
CA LYS A 126 14.53 22.64 -21.00
C LYS A 126 14.69 21.68 -19.83
N GLY A 127 14.75 20.38 -20.12
CA GLY A 127 14.93 19.34 -19.11
C GLY A 127 13.64 18.77 -18.54
N VAL A 128 13.80 18.00 -17.48
CA VAL A 128 12.76 17.20 -16.82
C VAL A 128 12.75 17.54 -15.35
N LEU A 129 11.58 17.89 -14.84
CA LEU A 129 11.33 17.95 -13.40
C LEU A 129 10.66 16.66 -12.97
N ALA A 130 11.22 15.99 -11.97
CA ALA A 130 10.70 14.74 -11.43
C ALA A 130 10.35 14.88 -9.96
N PHE A 131 9.27 14.23 -9.57
CA PHE A 131 8.77 14.18 -8.20
C PHE A 131 8.53 12.72 -7.82
N GLU A 132 9.06 12.33 -6.68
CA GLU A 132 8.67 11.09 -6.00
C GLU A 132 7.59 11.47 -5.01
N ALA A 133 6.46 10.76 -5.06
CA ALA A 133 5.30 11.07 -4.25
C ALA A 133 4.53 9.81 -3.86
N LEU A 134 3.79 9.90 -2.77
CA LEU A 134 2.85 8.88 -2.33
C LEU A 134 1.43 9.35 -2.63
N ALA A 135 0.65 8.53 -3.34
CA ALA A 135 -0.79 8.73 -3.48
C ALA A 135 -1.49 8.05 -2.31
N ARG A 136 -2.17 8.84 -1.47
CA ARG A 136 -2.92 8.37 -0.28
C ARG A 136 -4.08 9.32 -0.01
N GLU A 137 -5.25 8.79 0.33
CA GLU A 137 -6.45 9.59 0.68
C GLU A 137 -6.81 10.70 -0.33
N GLY A 138 -6.65 10.44 -1.63
CA GLY A 138 -6.90 11.46 -2.64
C GLY A 138 -5.91 12.64 -2.60
N ARG A 139 -4.69 12.43 -2.10
CA ARG A 139 -3.62 13.45 -2.09
C ARG A 139 -2.33 12.86 -2.62
N PHE A 140 -1.45 13.74 -3.08
CA PHE A 140 -0.05 13.43 -3.37
C PHE A 140 0.84 14.02 -2.28
N LEU A 141 1.48 13.16 -1.50
CA LEU A 141 2.51 13.52 -0.54
C LEU A 141 3.86 13.49 -1.27
N ILE A 142 4.43 14.65 -1.57
CA ILE A 142 5.70 14.74 -2.30
C ILE A 142 6.86 14.46 -1.34
N GLU A 143 7.69 13.48 -1.66
CA GLU A 143 8.84 13.07 -0.87
C GLU A 143 10.11 13.76 -1.36
N ASN A 144 10.37 13.69 -2.67
CA ASN A 144 11.58 14.21 -3.28
C ASN A 144 11.31 14.96 -4.59
N VAL A 145 12.19 15.91 -4.91
CA VAL A 145 12.19 16.64 -6.19
C VAL A 145 13.57 16.60 -6.82
N SER A 146 13.61 16.29 -8.11
CA SER A 146 14.84 16.20 -8.90
C SER A 146 14.70 16.93 -10.22
N PHE A 147 15.81 17.47 -10.74
CA PHE A 147 15.86 18.09 -12.06
C PHE A 147 16.94 17.44 -12.94
N TYR A 148 16.58 17.12 -14.17
CA TYR A 148 17.46 16.50 -15.17
C TYR A 148 17.52 17.36 -16.43
N GLU A 149 18.67 17.42 -17.09
CA GLU A 149 18.84 18.16 -18.36
C GLU A 149 18.19 17.45 -19.55
N ALA A 150 18.13 16.11 -19.47
CA ALA A 150 17.44 15.24 -20.40
C ALA A 150 16.85 14.06 -19.61
N LEU A 151 15.84 13.39 -20.16
CA LEU A 151 15.27 12.19 -19.54
C LEU A 151 16.38 11.12 -19.42
N GLN A 152 16.84 10.84 -18.21
CA GLN A 152 17.79 9.77 -17.93
C GLN A 152 17.11 8.70 -17.08
N THR A 153 17.48 7.44 -17.32
CA THR A 153 17.02 6.27 -16.55
C THR A 153 17.87 6.04 -15.29
N ASN A 154 19.00 6.74 -15.16
CA ASN A 154 19.90 6.61 -14.02
C ASN A 154 19.65 7.75 -13.03
N HIS A 155 19.23 7.40 -11.81
CA HIS A 155 18.82 8.31 -10.73
C HIS A 155 20.01 8.97 -9.99
N THR A 156 21.15 9.20 -10.66
CA THR A 156 22.39 9.63 -10.00
C THR A 156 22.52 11.14 -9.73
N LYS A 157 21.48 11.95 -10.00
CA LYS A 157 21.46 13.39 -9.64
C LYS A 157 20.76 13.61 -8.32
N SER A 158 21.28 14.57 -7.53
CA SER A 158 20.81 14.94 -6.19
C SER A 158 19.32 15.28 -6.14
N ALA A 159 18.52 14.33 -5.67
CA ALA A 159 17.16 14.58 -5.23
C ALA A 159 17.19 15.48 -3.99
N ILE A 160 16.28 16.44 -3.93
CA ILE A 160 16.10 17.31 -2.76
C ILE A 160 14.87 16.79 -2.01
N PRO A 161 15.00 16.39 -0.73
CA PRO A 161 13.85 16.07 0.10
C PRO A 161 12.89 17.27 0.14
N PHE A 162 11.67 17.05 -0.32
CA PHE A 162 10.66 18.09 -0.45
C PHE A 162 10.37 18.83 0.88
N PRO A 163 10.33 18.17 2.05
CA PRO A 163 10.18 18.86 3.33
C PRO A 163 11.29 19.88 3.63
N ASN A 164 12.48 19.69 3.08
CA ASN A 164 13.62 20.59 3.28
C ASN A 164 13.51 21.87 2.42
N LEU A 165 12.56 21.95 1.48
CA LEU A 165 12.28 23.17 0.72
C LEU A 165 11.53 24.20 1.58
N SER A 166 11.81 25.49 1.33
CA SER A 166 11.04 26.58 1.95
C SER A 166 9.53 26.43 1.70
N ALA A 167 8.70 26.93 2.61
CA ALA A 167 7.23 26.85 2.49
C ALA A 167 6.70 27.43 1.16
N ASN A 168 7.30 28.52 0.67
CA ASN A 168 6.92 29.11 -0.62
C ASN A 168 7.22 28.18 -1.80
N PHE A 169 8.38 27.54 -1.83
CA PHE A 169 8.72 26.57 -2.89
C PHE A 169 7.80 25.35 -2.84
N ARG A 170 7.52 24.82 -1.65
CA ARG A 170 6.57 23.72 -1.48
C ARG A 170 5.20 24.08 -2.04
N HIS A 171 4.65 25.23 -1.66
CA HIS A 171 3.37 25.71 -2.18
C HIS A 171 3.36 25.89 -3.70
N LEU A 172 4.40 26.51 -4.27
CA LEU A 172 4.50 26.72 -5.72
C LEU A 172 4.58 25.39 -6.48
N PHE A 173 5.32 24.40 -6.00
CA PHE A 173 5.36 23.09 -6.63
C PHE A 173 4.03 22.33 -6.52
N THR A 174 3.36 22.37 -5.38
CA THR A 174 2.02 21.79 -5.24
C THR A 174 1.05 22.42 -6.25
N LYS A 175 0.99 23.75 -6.35
CA LYS A 175 0.16 24.43 -7.35
C LYS A 175 0.58 24.14 -8.79
N TYR A 176 1.88 24.02 -9.05
CA TYR A 176 2.42 23.66 -10.36
C TYR A 176 1.92 22.28 -10.83
N LEU A 177 1.85 21.30 -9.92
CA LEU A 177 1.32 19.96 -10.18
C LEU A 177 -0.21 19.97 -10.34
N GLU A 178 -0.94 20.67 -9.47
CA GLU A 178 -2.41 20.78 -9.55
C GLU A 178 -2.87 21.35 -10.90
N TYR A 179 -2.24 22.42 -11.39
CA TYR A 179 -2.57 23.02 -12.69
C TYR A 179 -2.30 22.09 -13.90
N ARG A 180 -1.56 20.99 -13.68
CA ARG A 180 -1.27 19.95 -14.67
C ARG A 180 -2.14 18.71 -14.50
N GLY A 181 -3.13 18.78 -13.62
CA GLY A 181 -4.06 17.68 -13.35
C GLY A 181 -3.48 16.62 -12.43
N ILE A 182 -2.39 16.91 -11.71
CA ILE A 182 -1.88 16.07 -10.63
C ILE A 182 -2.51 16.60 -9.34
N ASN A 183 -3.72 16.13 -9.08
CA ASN A 183 -4.61 16.63 -8.04
C ASN A 183 -5.34 15.47 -7.35
N GLU A 184 -6.31 15.82 -6.51
CA GLU A 184 -7.08 14.84 -5.74
C GLU A 184 -7.80 13.79 -6.60
N GLU A 185 -8.41 14.22 -7.69
CA GLU A 185 -9.16 13.30 -8.57
C GLU A 185 -8.23 12.31 -9.27
N LEU A 186 -7.04 12.74 -9.71
CA LEU A 186 -6.03 11.81 -10.23
C LEU A 186 -5.59 10.81 -9.15
N SER A 187 -5.35 11.26 -7.92
CA SER A 187 -4.96 10.37 -6.82
C SER A 187 -6.05 9.33 -6.53
N GLN A 188 -7.31 9.76 -6.41
CA GLN A 188 -8.45 8.85 -6.23
C GLN A 188 -8.61 7.89 -7.40
N TYR A 189 -8.39 8.34 -8.64
CA TYR A 189 -8.41 7.47 -9.81
C TYR A 189 -7.31 6.41 -9.73
N ILE A 190 -6.07 6.79 -9.41
CA ILE A 190 -4.94 5.86 -9.28
C ILE A 190 -5.23 4.81 -8.20
N LEU A 191 -5.71 5.24 -7.03
CA LEU A 191 -6.07 4.34 -5.92
C LEU A 191 -7.16 3.34 -6.35
N ARG A 192 -8.25 3.82 -6.94
CA ARG A 192 -9.34 2.95 -7.44
C ARG A 192 -8.88 2.01 -8.55
N TYR A 193 -8.05 2.51 -9.47
CA TYR A 193 -7.54 1.72 -10.58
C TYR A 193 -6.62 0.60 -10.10
N SER A 194 -5.81 0.85 -9.06
CA SER A 194 -4.95 -0.17 -8.48
C SER A 194 -5.74 -1.38 -8.01
N THR A 195 -6.81 -1.18 -7.24
CA THR A 195 -7.69 -2.25 -6.74
C THR A 195 -8.40 -2.96 -7.89
N HIS A 196 -8.85 -2.21 -8.91
CA HIS A 196 -9.43 -2.83 -10.10
C HIS A 196 -8.42 -3.75 -10.80
N LYS A 197 -7.19 -3.28 -11.05
CA LYS A 197 -6.16 -4.05 -11.73
C LYS A 197 -5.72 -5.26 -10.91
N GLU A 198 -5.49 -5.09 -9.60
CA GLU A 198 -5.16 -6.16 -8.66
C GLU A 198 -6.17 -7.31 -8.74
N ASN A 199 -7.47 -6.99 -8.64
CA ASN A 199 -8.54 -7.98 -8.77
C ASN A 199 -8.54 -8.66 -10.15
N GLN A 200 -8.30 -7.92 -11.23
CA GLN A 200 -8.23 -8.49 -12.58
C GLN A 200 -7.03 -9.43 -12.75
N GLU A 201 -5.86 -9.06 -12.23
CA GLU A 201 -4.65 -9.90 -12.29
C GLU A 201 -4.81 -11.15 -11.42
N TYR A 202 -5.47 -11.04 -10.25
CA TYR A 202 -5.79 -12.19 -9.40
C TYR A 202 -6.71 -13.20 -10.11
N ILE A 203 -7.76 -12.72 -10.79
CA ILE A 203 -8.65 -13.60 -11.59
C ILE A 203 -7.86 -14.29 -12.70
N ILE A 204 -7.01 -13.55 -13.43
CA ILE A 204 -6.16 -14.12 -14.49
C ILE A 204 -5.22 -15.18 -13.91
N TRP A 205 -4.64 -14.92 -12.74
CA TRP A 205 -3.78 -15.86 -12.04
C TRP A 205 -4.53 -17.14 -11.67
N LEU A 206 -5.72 -17.03 -11.05
CA LEU A 206 -6.57 -18.17 -10.72
C LEU A 206 -6.93 -19.00 -11.95
N GLU A 207 -7.29 -18.36 -13.06
CA GLU A 207 -7.57 -19.05 -14.32
C GLU A 207 -6.36 -19.83 -14.84
N ASN A 208 -5.15 -19.27 -14.71
CA ASN A 208 -3.92 -19.93 -15.14
C ASN A 208 -3.56 -21.11 -14.23
N VAL A 209 -3.71 -20.96 -12.91
CA VAL A 209 -3.51 -22.05 -11.94
C VAL A 209 -4.49 -23.18 -12.21
N LYS A 210 -5.78 -22.86 -12.41
CA LYS A 210 -6.78 -23.85 -12.77
C LYS A 210 -6.39 -24.64 -14.03
N LYS A 211 -6.01 -23.94 -15.10
CA LYS A 211 -5.58 -24.58 -16.36
C LYS A 211 -4.36 -25.49 -16.17
N PHE A 212 -3.45 -25.13 -15.28
CA PHE A 212 -2.26 -25.91 -14.95
C PHE A 212 -2.60 -27.18 -14.14
N ILE A 213 -3.55 -27.11 -13.21
CA ILE A 213 -3.97 -28.26 -12.41
C ILE A 213 -4.82 -29.24 -13.24
N ASP A 214 -5.66 -28.71 -14.13
CA ASP A 214 -6.55 -29.51 -14.98
C ASP A 214 -5.82 -30.20 -16.16
N SER A 215 -4.56 -29.86 -16.42
CA SER A 215 -3.75 -30.44 -17.52
C SER A 215 -3.06 -31.73 -17.12
#